data_AF-A0A4Q3YGL5-F1
#
_entry.id   AF-A0A4Q3YGL5-F1
#
_cell.length_a   1.000
_cell.length_b   1.000
_cell.length_c   1.000
_cell.angle_alpha   90.00
_cell.angle_beta   90.00
_cell.angle_gamma   90.00
#
_symmetry.space_group_name_H-M   'P 1'
#
loop_
_entity.id
_entity.type
_entity.pdbx_description
1 polymer ?
#
loop_
_entity_poly.entity_id
_entity_poly.type
_entity_poly.pdbx_seq_one_letter_code
_entity_poly.pdbx_strand_id
1 'polypeptide(L)'
;MKARLLVCAAIAALVSGTAAAQAADPNYKPPRTSWGAPELSGVWTNTSLTTLQRPANAPTVVISQEEHAKVLARNQYSMMAKDEAGPSKVDKESSDKLLADKNSNRGYNHFWIDAGN
;
A
#
# COMPACT_ATOMS: atom_id res chain seq x y z
N MET A 1 -37.24 -22.82 -12.87
CA MET A 1 -36.54 -22.14 -13.98
C MET A 1 -36.51 -20.61 -13.83
N LYS A 2 -37.63 -19.93 -13.59
CA LYS A 2 -37.71 -18.45 -13.46
C LYS A 2 -36.79 -17.85 -12.37
N ALA A 3 -36.71 -18.47 -11.19
CA ALA A 3 -35.85 -18.00 -10.10
C ALA A 3 -34.34 -18.07 -10.44
N ARG A 4 -33.92 -19.07 -11.24
CA ARG A 4 -32.52 -19.20 -11.68
C ARG A 4 -32.14 -18.13 -12.71
N LEU A 5 -33.07 -17.78 -13.61
CA LEU A 5 -32.88 -16.68 -14.55
C LEU A 5 -32.75 -15.31 -13.86
N LEU A 6 -33.57 -15.06 -12.83
CA LEU A 6 -33.52 -13.80 -12.07
C LEU A 6 -32.20 -13.64 -11.30
N VAL A 7 -31.68 -14.74 -10.73
CA VAL A 7 -30.37 -14.74 -10.06
C VAL A 7 -29.24 -14.49 -11.05
N CYS A 8 -29.26 -15.12 -12.24
CA CYS A 8 -28.27 -14.86 -13.28
C CYS A 8 -28.30 -13.39 -13.76
N ALA A 9 -29.49 -12.80 -13.91
CA ALA A 9 -29.64 -11.40 -14.31
C ALA A 9 -29.09 -10.42 -13.24
N ALA A 10 -29.32 -10.71 -11.95
CA ALA A 10 -28.79 -9.90 -10.85
C ALA A 10 -27.25 -9.98 -10.77
N ILE A 11 -26.66 -11.16 -10.97
CA ILE A 11 -25.20 -11.34 -11.01
C ILE A 11 -24.61 -10.59 -12.21
N ALA A 12 -25.23 -10.67 -13.39
CA ALA A 12 -24.76 -9.95 -14.58
C ALA A 12 -24.79 -8.42 -14.39
N ALA A 13 -25.81 -7.88 -13.71
CA ALA A 13 -25.91 -6.46 -13.40
C ALA A 13 -24.81 -5.98 -12.42
N LEU A 14 -24.46 -6.80 -11.41
CA LEU A 14 -23.40 -6.50 -10.45
C LEU A 14 -22.00 -6.52 -11.10
N VAL A 15 -21.77 -7.42 -12.05
CA VAL A 15 -20.49 -7.52 -12.79
C VAL A 15 -20.32 -6.40 -13.83
N SER A 16 -21.42 -5.82 -14.34
CA SER A 16 -21.35 -4.75 -15.35
C SER A 16 -20.94 -3.39 -14.76
N GLY A 17 -21.28 -3.12 -13.49
CA GLY A 17 -20.97 -1.84 -12.83
C GLY A 17 -19.48 -1.63 -12.57
N THR A 18 -18.70 -2.70 -12.38
CA THR A 18 -17.25 -2.60 -12.15
C THR A 18 -16.46 -2.33 -13.42
N ALA A 19 -16.97 -2.72 -14.59
CA ALA A 19 -16.34 -2.46 -15.89
C ALA A 19 -16.43 -0.97 -16.29
N ALA A 20 -17.53 -0.28 -15.94
CA ALA A 20 -17.71 1.13 -16.26
C ALA A 20 -16.75 2.06 -15.49
N ALA A 21 -16.33 1.66 -14.28
CA ALA A 21 -15.34 2.41 -13.49
C ALA A 21 -13.89 2.25 -14.01
N GLN A 22 -13.65 1.31 -14.94
CA GLN A 22 -12.35 1.06 -15.55
C GLN A 22 -12.22 1.71 -16.94
N ALA A 23 -13.28 2.35 -17.44
CA ALA A 23 -13.23 3.02 -18.74
C ALA A 23 -12.43 4.32 -18.62
N ALA A 24 -11.31 4.39 -19.34
CA ALA A 24 -10.60 5.64 -19.53
C ALA A 24 -11.52 6.66 -20.22
N ASP A 25 -11.46 7.93 -19.82
CA ASP A 25 -12.24 9.00 -20.45
C ASP A 25 -11.89 9.07 -21.95
N PRO A 26 -12.86 8.84 -22.87
CA PRO A 26 -12.61 8.86 -24.31
C PRO A 26 -12.15 10.24 -24.81
N ASN A 27 -12.32 11.30 -24.02
CA ASN A 27 -11.88 12.67 -24.35
C ASN A 27 -10.55 13.05 -23.68
N TYR A 28 -9.93 12.16 -22.90
CA TYR A 28 -8.66 12.47 -22.26
C TYR A 28 -7.55 12.67 -23.30
N LYS A 29 -6.98 13.88 -23.30
CA LYS A 29 -5.80 14.21 -24.09
C LYS A 29 -4.64 14.47 -23.11
N PRO A 30 -3.60 13.62 -23.09
CA PRO A 30 -2.47 13.84 -22.20
C PRO A 30 -1.79 15.19 -22.53
N PRO A 31 -1.39 15.96 -21.50
CA PRO A 31 -0.73 17.23 -21.70
C PRO A 31 0.58 17.04 -22.49
N ARG A 32 0.91 18.03 -23.32
CA ARG A 32 2.12 18.03 -24.15
C ARG A 32 2.87 19.34 -23.96
N THR A 33 4.18 19.27 -24.12
CA THR A 33 5.05 20.44 -24.16
C THR A 33 4.72 21.30 -25.39
N SER A 34 5.21 22.55 -25.43
CA SER A 34 5.05 23.44 -26.59
C SER A 34 5.69 22.91 -27.89
N TRP A 35 6.64 21.97 -27.78
CA TRP A 35 7.27 21.25 -28.89
C TRP A 35 6.68 19.85 -29.12
N GLY A 36 5.55 19.52 -28.51
CA GLY A 36 4.77 18.32 -28.83
C GLY A 36 5.25 17.02 -28.19
N ALA A 37 6.16 17.04 -27.21
CA ALA A 37 6.51 15.86 -26.41
C ALA A 37 5.48 15.64 -25.28
N PRO A 38 5.36 14.43 -24.71
CA PRO A 38 4.59 14.22 -23.47
C PRO A 38 5.07 15.14 -22.35
N GLU A 39 4.14 15.77 -21.65
CA GLU A 39 4.47 16.61 -20.49
C GLU A 39 4.68 15.74 -19.25
N LEU A 40 5.93 15.65 -18.79
CA LEU A 40 6.35 14.86 -17.62
C LEU A 40 6.80 15.75 -16.45
N SER A 41 6.49 17.04 -16.46
CA SER A 41 6.73 17.91 -15.31
C SER A 41 5.94 17.48 -14.07
N GLY A 42 6.45 17.86 -12.91
CA GLY A 42 5.93 17.46 -11.61
C GLY A 42 7.04 17.28 -10.59
N VAL A 43 6.66 16.89 -9.38
CA VAL A 43 7.61 16.50 -8.33
C VAL A 43 7.78 14.99 -8.41
N TRP A 44 8.97 14.55 -8.78
CA TRP A 44 9.35 13.14 -8.84
C TRP A 44 10.41 12.86 -7.78
N THR A 45 10.40 11.64 -7.25
CA THR A 45 11.46 11.13 -6.38
C THR A 45 12.14 9.93 -7.02
N ASN A 46 13.46 9.80 -6.86
CA ASN A 46 14.23 8.60 -7.26
C ASN A 46 14.42 7.62 -6.10
N THR A 47 13.69 7.86 -5.01
CA THR A 47 13.80 7.13 -3.77
C THR A 47 13.29 5.70 -3.94
N SER A 48 14.10 4.69 -3.59
CA SER A 48 13.82 3.28 -3.92
C SER A 48 14.03 2.36 -2.74
N LEU A 49 12.96 1.75 -2.24
CA LEU A 49 12.95 0.82 -1.10
C LEU A 49 13.92 -0.36 -1.22
N THR A 50 14.35 -0.65 -2.45
CA THR A 50 15.35 -1.66 -2.74
C THR A 50 16.67 -0.98 -3.11
N THR A 51 17.69 -1.17 -2.28
CA THR A 51 19.07 -0.78 -2.58
C THR A 51 19.61 -1.65 -3.72
N LEU A 52 20.16 -1.06 -4.77
CA LEU A 52 20.77 -1.83 -5.88
C LEU A 52 22.11 -2.49 -5.48
N GLN A 53 22.81 -1.90 -4.52
CA GLN A 53 24.10 -2.39 -4.03
C GLN A 53 23.91 -3.22 -2.76
N ARG A 54 24.75 -4.24 -2.59
CA ARG A 54 24.83 -4.98 -1.34
C ARG A 54 25.30 -4.03 -0.22
N PRO A 55 24.58 -3.92 0.89
CA PRO A 55 25.01 -3.07 1.99
C PRO A 55 26.21 -3.70 2.71
N ALA A 56 27.11 -2.86 3.22
CA ALA A 56 28.37 -3.31 3.84
C ALA A 56 28.17 -4.22 5.07
N ASN A 57 27.02 -4.15 5.72
CA ASN A 57 26.65 -4.97 6.87
C ASN A 57 26.03 -6.33 6.51
N ALA A 58 25.97 -6.70 5.21
CA ALA A 58 25.49 -8.00 4.73
C ALA A 58 26.63 -8.81 4.06
N PRO A 59 27.64 -9.27 4.82
CA PRO A 59 28.83 -9.92 4.28
C PRO A 59 28.55 -11.30 3.68
N THR A 60 27.50 -12.00 4.11
CA THR A 60 27.13 -13.33 3.66
C THR A 60 25.84 -13.32 2.86
N VAL A 61 25.59 -14.37 2.08
CA VAL A 61 24.31 -14.58 1.37
C VAL A 61 23.32 -15.33 2.28
N VAL A 62 23.85 -16.17 3.16
CA VAL A 62 23.06 -16.99 4.10
C VAL A 62 23.36 -16.51 5.51
N ILE A 63 22.30 -16.33 6.27
CA ILE A 63 22.34 -15.94 7.69
C ILE A 63 21.66 -17.04 8.51
N SER A 64 22.08 -17.17 9.77
CA SER A 64 21.40 -18.05 10.73
C SER A 64 20.00 -17.53 11.05
N GLN A 65 19.16 -18.39 11.62
CA GLN A 65 17.82 -17.99 12.08
C GLN A 65 17.88 -16.90 13.14
N GLU A 66 18.90 -16.92 14.00
CA GLU A 66 19.12 -15.92 15.03
C GLU A 66 19.48 -14.55 14.43
N GLU A 67 20.36 -14.53 13.43
CA GLU A 67 20.73 -13.30 12.70
C GLU A 67 19.55 -12.74 11.92
N HIS A 68 18.74 -13.61 11.29
CA HIS A 68 17.52 -13.20 10.60
C HIS A 68 16.57 -12.45 11.52
N ALA A 69 16.33 -12.97 12.73
CA ALA A 69 15.51 -12.28 13.73
C ALA A 69 16.10 -10.91 14.11
N LYS A 70 17.42 -10.79 14.24
CA LYS A 70 18.11 -9.52 14.53
C LYS A 70 17.98 -8.50 13.40
N VAL A 71 18.10 -8.94 12.14
CA VAL A 71 17.96 -8.08 10.96
C VAL A 71 16.52 -7.54 10.86
N LEU A 72 15.52 -8.42 10.97
CA LEU A 72 14.10 -7.99 10.93
C LEU A 72 13.71 -7.12 12.10
N ALA A 73 14.28 -7.32 13.29
CA ALA A 73 14.01 -6.47 14.44
C ALA A 73 14.44 -5.00 14.24
N ARG A 74 15.35 -4.74 13.30
CA ARG A 74 15.84 -3.38 12.98
C ARG A 74 15.29 -2.84 11.66
N ASN A 75 14.58 -3.66 10.89
CA ASN A 75 14.00 -3.28 9.63
C ASN A 75 12.73 -2.44 9.89
N GLN A 76 12.71 -1.19 9.40
CA GLN A 76 11.62 -0.25 9.66
C GLN A 76 10.26 -0.79 9.20
N TYR A 77 10.19 -1.44 8.04
CA TYR A 77 8.96 -2.07 7.55
C TYR A 77 8.47 -3.21 8.43
N SER A 78 9.38 -4.02 8.94
CA SER A 78 9.05 -5.13 9.84
C SER A 78 8.55 -4.63 11.19
N MET A 79 9.07 -3.49 11.65
CA MET A 79 8.59 -2.83 12.87
C MET A 79 7.21 -2.20 12.65
N MET A 80 7.03 -1.49 11.54
CA MET A 80 5.74 -0.89 11.20
C MET A 80 4.64 -1.94 10.98
N ALA A 81 4.97 -3.07 10.35
CA ALA A 81 4.03 -4.19 10.20
C ALA A 81 3.65 -4.81 11.55
N LYS A 82 4.56 -4.82 12.54
CA LYS A 82 4.24 -5.25 13.91
C LYS A 82 3.37 -4.22 14.62
N ASP A 83 3.63 -2.94 14.42
CA ASP A 83 2.84 -1.87 15.03
C ASP A 83 1.40 -1.88 14.51
N GLU A 84 1.18 -2.25 13.25
CA GLU A 84 -0.15 -2.42 12.66
C GLU A 84 -0.78 -3.81 12.87
N ALA A 85 -0.06 -4.75 13.48
CA ALA A 85 -0.51 -6.13 13.54
C ALA A 85 -1.79 -6.28 14.39
N GLY A 86 -2.79 -6.91 13.79
CA GLY A 86 -4.02 -7.29 14.47
C GLY A 86 -5.13 -6.23 14.39
N PRO A 87 -6.38 -6.62 14.72
CA PRO A 87 -7.51 -5.71 14.64
C PRO A 87 -7.37 -4.55 15.63
N SER A 88 -7.90 -3.39 15.26
CA SER A 88 -8.09 -2.28 16.20
C SER A 88 -9.04 -2.71 17.32
N LYS A 89 -8.74 -2.32 18.56
CA LYS A 89 -9.68 -2.53 19.68
C LYS A 89 -10.82 -1.52 19.54
N VAL A 90 -12.04 -2.01 19.50
CA VAL A 90 -13.27 -1.19 19.31
C VAL A 90 -14.11 -1.14 20.59
N ASP A 91 -13.46 -1.19 21.76
CA ASP A 91 -14.12 -1.04 23.06
C ASP A 91 -14.33 0.44 23.43
N LYS A 92 -15.12 0.68 24.50
CA LYS A 92 -15.47 2.02 24.97
C LYS A 92 -14.24 2.83 25.36
N GLU A 93 -13.26 2.21 26.03
CA GLU A 93 -12.05 2.92 26.45
C GLU A 93 -11.20 3.34 25.24
N SER A 94 -11.07 2.45 24.26
CA SER A 94 -10.33 2.69 23.01
C SER A 94 -11.01 3.74 22.12
N SER A 95 -12.33 3.88 22.21
CA SER A 95 -13.10 4.86 21.44
C SER A 95 -13.13 6.24 22.12
N ASP A 96 -13.17 6.28 23.44
CA ASP A 96 -13.31 7.52 24.21
C ASP A 96 -11.96 8.22 24.46
N LYS A 97 -10.83 7.50 24.36
CA LYS A 97 -9.49 8.04 24.62
C LYS A 97 -8.59 7.98 23.37
N LEU A 98 -7.99 9.11 23.02
CA LEU A 98 -6.95 9.19 22.00
C LEU A 98 -5.74 8.34 22.44
N LEU A 99 -5.27 7.44 21.56
CA LEU A 99 -4.12 6.55 21.78
C LEU A 99 -4.24 5.66 23.04
N ALA A 100 -5.43 5.09 23.30
CA ALA A 100 -5.65 4.15 24.41
C ALA A 100 -4.70 2.93 24.37
N ASP A 101 -4.31 2.49 23.17
CA ASP A 101 -3.35 1.41 22.95
C ASP A 101 -1.88 1.83 23.09
N LYS A 102 -1.63 3.13 23.32
CA LYS A 102 -0.30 3.77 23.37
C LYS A 102 0.54 3.54 22.12
N ASN A 103 -0.09 3.24 20.99
CA ASN A 103 0.58 3.02 19.72
C ASN A 103 0.28 4.17 18.76
N SER A 104 1.12 5.20 18.79
CA SER A 104 1.00 6.35 17.88
C SER A 104 1.18 5.99 16.41
N ASN A 105 1.83 4.86 16.11
CA ASN A 105 2.15 4.46 14.74
C ASN A 105 0.89 3.98 13.99
N ARG A 106 -0.14 3.51 14.70
CA ARG A 106 -1.44 3.09 14.13
C ARG A 106 -2.39 4.24 13.79
N GLY A 107 -2.09 5.45 14.25
CA GLY A 107 -2.93 6.63 14.03
C GLY A 107 -2.81 7.21 12.62
N TYR A 108 -1.82 6.78 11.84
CA TYR A 108 -1.55 7.28 10.50
C TYR A 108 -1.54 6.15 9.48
N ASN A 109 -2.28 6.34 8.38
CA ASN A 109 -2.18 5.44 7.23
C ASN A 109 -0.73 5.38 6.74
N HIS A 110 -0.24 4.17 6.44
CA HIS A 110 1.08 3.90 5.84
C HIS A 110 1.36 4.66 4.53
N PHE A 111 0.36 5.37 4.01
CA PHE A 111 0.38 6.15 2.78
C PHE A 111 1.51 7.20 2.71
N TRP A 112 2.02 7.68 3.85
CA TRP A 112 3.06 8.72 3.89
C TRP A 112 4.47 8.19 4.21
N ILE A 113 4.69 6.87 4.21
CA ILE A 113 5.99 6.28 4.49
C ILE A 113 6.76 6.07 3.19
N ASP A 114 7.86 6.80 3.03
CA ASP A 114 8.90 6.54 2.04
C ASP A 114 10.14 6.02 2.77
N ALA A 115 10.58 4.78 2.52
CA ALA A 115 11.78 4.25 3.19
C ALA A 115 13.06 4.31 2.36
N GLY A 116 13.01 4.97 1.20
CA GLY A 116 14.18 5.22 0.38
C GLY A 116 15.14 4.12 0.02
N ASN A 117 16.25 4.58 -0.58
CA ASN A 117 17.30 3.85 -1.29
C ASN A 117 18.63 3.81 -0.56
#